data_AF-A0A6J0SAS9-F1
#
_entry.id   AF-A0A6J0SAS9-F1
#
_cell.length_a   1.000
_cell.length_b   1.000
_cell.length_c   1.000
_cell.angle_alpha   90.00
_cell.angle_beta   90.00
_cell.angle_gamma   90.00
#
_symmetry.space_group_name_H-M   'P 1'
#
loop_
_entity.id
_entity.type
_entity.pdbx_description
1 polymer ?
#
loop_
_entity_poly.entity_id
_entity_poly.type
_entity_poly.pdbx_seq_one_letter_code
_entity_poly.pdbx_strand_id
1 'polypeptide(L)'
;MLNWESEFKKKIAEYKPWDKWTLTKDLENSQVPHGWHCYEQRNLFARFKCSSCSHSWKSAQATIVFHVHLDCSSGQVKMRVFGQKCNRCASPKYEEPSFQDDTVVFVLHNLVHKILQNCYRESRVLLPLPPPVSEDLLEGPHKSENCEACKHGFCLRGGTPPFLAHSFQWEKSVGEPSSLTCPIKRGPNRESFGEVACCFILVSMVMFLLLLSISRK
;
A
#
# COMPACT_ATOMS: atom_id res chain seq x y z
N MET A 1 15.94 -7.14 -4.24
CA MET A 1 14.57 -7.59 -3.95
C MET A 1 14.23 -7.18 -2.55
N LEU A 2 13.51 -6.08 -2.45
CA LEU A 2 12.99 -5.56 -1.21
C LEU A 2 12.04 -6.55 -0.54
N ASN A 3 12.09 -6.59 0.79
CA ASN A 3 11.14 -7.35 1.59
C ASN A 3 9.85 -6.51 1.78
N TRP A 4 8.73 -7.01 1.27
CA TRP A 4 7.42 -6.32 1.30
C TRP A 4 6.97 -5.93 2.70
N GLU A 5 7.09 -6.84 3.67
CA GLU A 5 6.63 -6.60 5.04
C GLU A 5 7.44 -5.51 5.73
N SER A 6 8.77 -5.59 5.66
CA SER A 6 9.67 -4.62 6.29
C SER A 6 9.50 -3.22 5.69
N GLU A 7 9.44 -3.13 4.35
CA GLU A 7 9.27 -1.84 3.68
C GLU A 7 7.88 -1.24 3.94
N PHE A 8 6.83 -2.07 4.00
CA PHE A 8 5.50 -1.61 4.38
C PHE A 8 5.48 -1.05 5.80
N LYS A 9 6.03 -1.79 6.77
CA LYS A 9 6.11 -1.37 8.17
C LYS A 9 6.83 -0.04 8.33
N LYS A 10 7.96 0.13 7.63
CA LYS A 10 8.71 1.38 7.61
C LYS A 10 7.84 2.53 7.09
N LYS A 11 7.22 2.37 5.92
CA LYS A 11 6.40 3.43 5.29
C LYS A 11 5.19 3.82 6.13
N ILE A 12 4.43 2.86 6.65
CA ILE A 12 3.21 3.19 7.43
C ILE A 12 3.55 3.85 8.76
N ALA A 13 4.69 3.49 9.37
CA ALA A 13 5.15 4.09 10.63
C ALA A 13 5.51 5.58 10.49
N GLU A 14 5.87 6.06 9.29
CA GLU A 14 6.08 7.49 9.04
C GLU A 14 4.80 8.31 9.27
N TYR A 15 3.63 7.70 9.04
CA TYR A 15 2.32 8.36 9.16
C TYR A 15 1.54 7.96 10.41
N LYS A 16 1.74 6.72 10.89
CA LYS A 16 1.04 6.12 12.03
C LYS A 16 2.03 5.44 13.00
N PRO A 17 2.94 6.20 13.62
CA PRO A 17 4.00 5.63 14.48
C PRO A 17 3.48 4.92 15.73
N TRP A 18 2.25 5.21 16.15
CA TRP A 18 1.63 4.64 17.35
C TRP A 18 0.73 3.43 17.07
N ASP A 19 0.45 3.15 15.79
CA ASP A 19 -0.42 2.04 15.40
C ASP A 19 0.42 0.85 14.96
N LYS A 20 -0.04 -0.35 15.31
CA LYS A 20 0.63 -1.58 14.95
C LYS A 20 0.08 -2.08 13.63
N TRP A 21 0.94 -2.14 12.62
CA TRP A 21 0.58 -2.62 11.29
C TRP A 21 1.38 -3.86 10.91
N THR A 22 0.71 -4.86 10.34
CA THR A 22 1.33 -6.04 9.74
C THR A 22 0.96 -6.19 8.27
N LEU A 23 1.88 -6.73 7.48
CA LEU A 23 1.61 -7.19 6.12
C LEU A 23 2.05 -8.64 6.03
N THR A 24 1.11 -9.51 5.68
CA THR A 24 1.34 -10.94 5.47
C THR A 24 1.00 -11.29 4.05
N LYS A 25 1.80 -12.16 3.44
CA LYS A 25 1.54 -12.65 2.09
C LYS A 25 0.66 -13.89 2.19
N ASP A 26 -0.50 -13.86 1.54
CA ASP A 26 -1.48 -14.95 1.51
C ASP A 26 -1.45 -15.60 0.12
N LEU A 27 -0.89 -16.80 0.06
CA LEU A 27 -0.63 -17.52 -1.20
C LEU A 27 -1.78 -18.42 -1.63
N GLU A 28 -2.71 -18.77 -0.73
CA GLU A 28 -3.62 -19.90 -0.97
C GLU A 28 -5.09 -19.60 -0.66
N ASN A 29 -5.44 -18.63 0.19
CA ASN A 29 -6.82 -18.51 0.67
C ASN A 29 -7.37 -17.07 0.67
N SER A 30 -7.93 -16.63 -0.46
CA SER A 30 -8.64 -15.34 -0.58
C SER A 30 -10.03 -15.31 0.05
N GLN A 31 -10.33 -16.18 1.03
CA GLN A 31 -11.57 -16.02 1.78
C GLN A 31 -11.41 -14.82 2.70
N VAL A 32 -11.91 -13.68 2.22
CA VAL A 32 -11.90 -12.40 2.91
C VAL A 32 -12.92 -12.47 4.05
N PRO A 33 -12.51 -12.31 5.31
CA PRO A 33 -13.47 -12.18 6.39
C PRO A 33 -14.34 -10.94 6.16
N HIS A 34 -15.62 -11.03 6.52
CA HIS A 34 -16.53 -9.89 6.45
C HIS A 34 -15.94 -8.67 7.21
N GLY A 35 -16.14 -7.46 6.67
CA GLY A 35 -15.66 -6.21 7.26
C GLY A 35 -14.24 -5.80 6.84
N TRP A 36 -13.52 -6.63 6.08
CA TRP A 36 -12.26 -6.22 5.46
C TRP A 36 -12.51 -5.44 4.17
N HIS A 37 -11.60 -4.53 3.89
CA HIS A 37 -11.58 -3.75 2.66
C HIS A 37 -10.66 -4.35 1.63
N CYS A 38 -11.05 -4.27 0.35
CA CYS A 38 -10.22 -4.72 -0.76
C CYS A 38 -9.58 -3.52 -1.46
N TYR A 39 -8.27 -3.59 -1.70
CA TYR A 39 -7.53 -2.68 -2.58
C TYR A 39 -6.79 -3.47 -3.64
N GLU A 40 -6.98 -3.11 -4.90
CA GLU A 40 -6.37 -3.79 -6.02
C GLU A 40 -5.33 -2.93 -6.72
N GLN A 41 -4.18 -3.54 -6.98
CA GLN A 41 -3.12 -2.96 -7.78
C GLN A 41 -2.94 -3.80 -9.05
N ARG A 42 -3.45 -3.27 -10.17
CA ARG A 42 -3.47 -3.92 -11.47
C ARG A 42 -2.38 -3.36 -12.39
N ASN A 43 -2.22 -3.99 -13.56
CA ASN A 43 -1.33 -3.55 -14.65
C ASN A 43 0.13 -3.34 -14.24
N LEU A 44 0.63 -4.15 -13.31
CA LEU A 44 2.02 -4.07 -12.87
C LEU A 44 2.95 -4.76 -13.87
N PHE A 45 4.10 -4.14 -14.10
CA PHE A 45 5.21 -4.77 -14.79
C PHE A 45 5.88 -5.81 -13.88
N ALA A 46 6.02 -7.02 -14.38
CA ALA A 46 6.69 -8.11 -13.66
C ALA A 46 7.42 -9.06 -14.61
N ARG A 47 8.41 -9.76 -14.04
CA ARG A 47 9.13 -10.86 -14.68
C ARG A 47 8.69 -12.19 -14.09
N PHE A 48 8.59 -13.20 -14.94
CA PHE A 48 8.24 -14.55 -14.53
C PHE A 48 9.32 -15.51 -15.01
N LYS A 49 9.50 -16.59 -14.26
CA LYS A 49 10.40 -17.69 -14.62
C LYS A 49 9.71 -19.01 -14.34
N CYS A 50 9.56 -19.84 -15.36
CA CYS A 50 8.99 -21.17 -15.20
C CYS A 50 9.96 -22.05 -14.41
N SER A 51 9.49 -22.62 -13.31
CA SER A 51 10.24 -23.57 -12.50
C SER A 51 10.46 -24.92 -13.20
N SER A 52 9.61 -25.28 -14.16
CA SER A 52 9.69 -26.56 -14.89
C SER A 52 10.61 -26.52 -16.11
N CYS A 53 10.52 -25.48 -16.94
CA CYS A 53 11.30 -25.40 -18.21
C CYS A 53 12.31 -24.25 -18.26
N SER A 54 12.47 -23.49 -17.16
CA SER A 54 13.34 -22.31 -17.07
C SER A 54 13.04 -21.17 -18.05
N HIS A 55 11.96 -21.26 -18.84
CA HIS A 55 11.54 -20.17 -19.72
C HIS A 55 11.14 -18.95 -18.89
N SER A 56 11.68 -17.79 -19.24
CA SER A 56 11.34 -16.51 -18.63
C SER A 56 10.52 -15.64 -19.58
N TRP A 57 9.59 -14.87 -19.03
CA TRP A 57 8.81 -13.89 -19.77
C TRP A 57 8.53 -12.65 -18.92
N LYS A 58 8.07 -11.58 -19.56
CA LYS A 58 7.69 -10.30 -18.93
C LYS A 58 6.19 -10.07 -19.14
N SER A 59 5.55 -9.31 -18.26
CA SER A 59 4.13 -8.94 -18.39
C SER A 59 3.85 -7.62 -17.69
N ALA A 60 3.02 -6.74 -18.29
CA ALA A 60 2.44 -5.56 -17.63
C ALA A 60 1.00 -5.82 -17.15
N GLN A 61 0.68 -7.08 -16.88
CA GLN A 61 -0.65 -7.52 -16.44
C GLN A 61 -0.54 -8.30 -15.12
N ALA A 62 0.54 -8.11 -14.37
CA ALA A 62 0.62 -8.63 -13.01
C ALA A 62 -0.35 -7.84 -12.11
N THR A 63 -0.98 -8.56 -11.18
CA THR A 63 -1.99 -8.00 -10.28
C THR A 63 -1.68 -8.42 -8.86
N ILE A 64 -1.85 -7.50 -7.92
CA ILE A 64 -1.77 -7.72 -6.48
C ILE A 64 -3.08 -7.25 -5.86
N VAL A 65 -3.63 -8.04 -4.96
CA VAL A 65 -4.80 -7.68 -4.15
C VAL A 65 -4.39 -7.60 -2.69
N PHE A 66 -4.83 -6.54 -2.04
CA PHE A 66 -4.64 -6.30 -0.62
C PHE A 66 -5.98 -6.35 0.09
N HIS A 67 -6.08 -7.17 1.13
CA HIS A 67 -7.17 -7.09 2.09
C HIS A 67 -6.67 -6.33 3.30
N VAL A 68 -7.40 -5.28 3.67
CA VAL A 68 -7.02 -4.34 4.71
C VAL A 68 -8.08 -4.32 5.78
N HIS A 69 -7.67 -4.43 7.03
CA HIS A 69 -8.54 -4.27 8.18
C HIS A 69 -7.82 -3.44 9.24
N LEU A 70 -8.56 -2.51 9.84
CA LEU A 70 -8.10 -1.70 10.94
C LEU A 70 -9.12 -1.81 12.07
N ASP A 71 -8.65 -2.27 13.23
CA ASP A 71 -9.41 -2.25 14.48
C ASP A 71 -8.68 -1.39 15.51
N CYS A 72 -9.29 -0.25 15.83
CA CYS A 72 -8.68 0.85 16.59
C CYS A 72 -7.25 1.20 16.09
N SER A 73 -6.20 0.73 16.78
CA SER A 73 -4.78 0.98 16.48
C SER A 73 -4.03 -0.28 16.01
N SER A 74 -4.77 -1.32 15.62
CA SER A 74 -4.24 -2.60 15.14
C SER A 74 -4.67 -2.84 13.70
N GLY A 75 -3.76 -2.59 12.77
CA GLY A 75 -3.96 -2.74 11.34
C GLY A 75 -3.34 -4.02 10.80
N GLN A 76 -4.05 -4.67 9.88
CA GLN A 76 -3.61 -5.90 9.22
C GLN A 76 -3.80 -5.76 7.72
N VAL A 77 -2.78 -6.19 6.97
CA VAL A 77 -2.81 -6.32 5.52
C VAL A 77 -2.52 -7.77 5.14
N LYS A 78 -3.40 -8.37 4.35
CA LYS A 78 -3.13 -9.63 3.64
C LYS A 78 -2.91 -9.33 2.16
N MET A 79 -1.78 -9.74 1.63
CA MET A 79 -1.38 -9.48 0.24
C MET A 79 -1.41 -10.78 -0.56
N ARG A 80 -2.21 -10.82 -1.64
CA ARG A 80 -2.19 -11.90 -2.64
C ARG A 80 -1.57 -11.40 -3.93
N VAL A 81 -0.57 -12.13 -4.40
CA VAL A 81 0.11 -11.87 -5.67
C VAL A 81 -0.34 -12.93 -6.67
N PHE A 82 -0.91 -12.51 -7.81
CA PHE A 82 -1.41 -13.44 -8.81
C PHE A 82 -0.31 -13.88 -9.78
N GLY A 83 -0.21 -15.18 -9.99
CA GLY A 83 0.75 -15.81 -10.90
C GLY A 83 0.28 -15.90 -12.35
N GLN A 84 1.19 -16.36 -13.21
CA GLN A 84 0.90 -16.69 -14.61
C GLN A 84 1.44 -18.08 -14.96
N LYS A 85 0.72 -18.80 -15.81
CA LYS A 85 1.14 -20.10 -16.35
C LYS A 85 2.15 -19.92 -17.47
N CYS A 86 3.16 -20.79 -17.50
CA CYS A 86 4.07 -20.89 -18.63
C CYS A 86 3.33 -21.41 -19.87
N ASN A 87 3.53 -20.75 -21.01
CA ASN A 87 2.88 -21.12 -22.27
C ASN A 87 3.61 -22.23 -23.07
N ARG A 88 4.75 -22.73 -22.56
CA ARG A 88 5.55 -23.78 -23.21
C ARG A 88 5.34 -25.18 -22.61
N CYS A 89 4.76 -25.25 -21.41
CA CYS A 89 4.58 -26.52 -20.71
C CYS A 89 3.20 -27.10 -21.00
N ALA A 90 3.11 -28.43 -21.08
CA ALA A 90 1.82 -29.12 -21.25
C ALA A 90 0.93 -29.03 -20.00
N SER A 91 1.54 -29.11 -18.81
CA SER A 91 0.83 -29.03 -17.51
C SER A 91 1.41 -27.90 -16.65
N PRO A 92 1.19 -26.62 -17.02
CA PRO A 92 1.78 -25.50 -16.29
C PRO A 92 1.03 -25.21 -14.99
N LYS A 93 1.80 -24.96 -13.92
CA LYS A 93 1.32 -24.33 -12.69
C LYS A 93 1.44 -22.80 -12.79
N TYR A 94 0.84 -22.09 -11.83
CA TYR A 94 1.03 -20.65 -11.71
C TYR A 94 2.41 -20.34 -11.15
N GLU A 95 3.16 -19.52 -11.87
CA GLU A 95 4.46 -19.01 -11.44
C GLU A 95 4.26 -17.60 -10.89
N GLU A 96 4.88 -17.33 -9.74
CA GLU A 96 4.79 -16.04 -9.10
C GLU A 96 5.61 -14.98 -9.85
N PRO A 97 5.11 -13.74 -10.00
CA PRO A 97 5.90 -12.63 -10.53
C PRO A 97 7.05 -12.23 -9.61
N SER A 98 8.15 -11.83 -10.21
CA SER A 98 9.23 -11.04 -9.60
C SER A 98 9.09 -9.58 -10.03
N PHE A 99 9.05 -8.69 -9.04
CA PHE A 99 8.95 -7.25 -9.21
C PHE A 99 10.30 -6.58 -8.99
N GLN A 100 10.54 -5.48 -9.72
CA GLN A 100 11.67 -4.60 -9.44
C GLN A 100 11.39 -3.78 -8.17
N ASP A 101 12.46 -3.34 -7.52
CA ASP A 101 12.38 -2.65 -6.23
C ASP A 101 11.59 -1.33 -6.32
N ASP A 102 11.65 -0.61 -7.45
CA ASP A 102 10.86 0.60 -7.73
C ASP A 102 9.34 0.31 -7.79
N THR A 103 8.96 -0.82 -8.37
CA THR A 103 7.59 -1.30 -8.44
C THR A 103 7.09 -1.65 -7.05
N VAL A 104 7.90 -2.32 -6.23
CA VAL A 104 7.56 -2.61 -4.82
C VAL A 104 7.32 -1.31 -4.05
N VAL A 105 8.22 -0.32 -4.18
CA VAL A 105 8.08 0.99 -3.52
C VAL A 105 6.80 1.70 -3.95
N PHE A 106 6.51 1.74 -5.25
CA PHE A 106 5.29 2.32 -5.81
C PHE A 106 4.03 1.66 -5.24
N VAL A 107 3.97 0.32 -5.24
CA VAL A 107 2.80 -0.42 -4.76
C VAL A 107 2.56 -0.16 -3.28
N LEU A 108 3.60 -0.25 -2.46
CA LEU A 108 3.49 -0.03 -1.02
C LEU A 108 3.12 1.41 -0.66
N HIS A 109 3.65 2.39 -1.40
CA HIS A 109 3.26 3.79 -1.24
C HIS A 109 1.76 3.99 -1.49
N ASN A 110 1.25 3.44 -2.59
CA ASN A 110 -0.16 3.57 -2.93
C ASN A 110 -1.08 2.80 -1.99
N LEU A 111 -0.62 1.65 -1.46
CA LEU A 111 -1.30 0.97 -0.37
C LEU A 111 -1.42 1.84 0.89
N VAL A 112 -0.31 2.47 1.33
CA VAL A 112 -0.32 3.37 2.50
C VAL A 112 -1.23 4.57 2.26
N HIS A 113 -1.17 5.18 1.08
CA HIS A 113 -2.10 6.23 0.68
C HIS A 113 -3.56 5.79 0.84
N LYS A 114 -3.90 4.57 0.40
CA LYS A 114 -5.27 4.03 0.50
C LYS A 114 -5.69 3.73 1.94
N ILE A 115 -4.78 3.25 2.78
CA ILE A 115 -5.01 3.07 4.21
C ILE A 115 -5.33 4.41 4.88
N LEU A 116 -4.50 5.44 4.65
CA LEU A 116 -4.71 6.78 5.19
C LEU A 116 -6.05 7.37 4.71
N GLN A 117 -6.33 7.26 3.42
CA GLN A 117 -7.56 7.76 2.83
C GLN A 117 -8.81 7.08 3.41
N ASN A 118 -8.83 5.76 3.51
CA ASN A 118 -10.07 5.01 3.75
C ASN A 118 -10.25 4.56 5.20
N CYS A 119 -9.17 4.12 5.86
CA CYS A 119 -9.22 3.68 7.25
C CYS A 119 -9.15 4.88 8.22
N TYR A 120 -8.30 5.87 7.93
CA TYR A 120 -8.11 7.04 8.79
C TYR A 120 -8.84 8.30 8.33
N ARG A 121 -9.43 8.30 7.13
CA ARG A 121 -10.11 9.48 6.53
C ARG A 121 -9.18 10.68 6.30
N GLU A 122 -7.91 10.42 6.02
CA GLU A 122 -6.83 11.41 5.86
C GLU A 122 -6.32 11.50 4.41
N SER A 123 -7.19 11.86 3.47
CA SER A 123 -6.87 11.81 2.03
C SER A 123 -5.84 12.83 1.53
N ARG A 124 -5.43 13.80 2.36
CA ARG A 124 -4.53 14.91 1.97
C ARG A 124 -3.10 14.74 2.49
N VAL A 125 -2.86 13.75 3.34
CA VAL A 125 -1.55 13.57 4.01
C VAL A 125 -0.51 12.97 3.07
N LEU A 126 -0.95 12.08 2.18
CA LEU A 126 -0.09 11.44 1.19
C LEU A 126 -0.82 11.45 -0.15
N LEU A 127 -0.13 11.77 -1.24
CA LEU A 127 -0.68 11.68 -2.59
C LEU A 127 -0.26 10.36 -3.25
N PRO A 128 -1.06 9.80 -4.19
CA PRO A 128 -0.67 8.59 -4.89
C PRO A 128 0.54 8.86 -5.80
N LEU A 129 1.41 7.86 -5.93
CA LEU A 129 2.48 7.89 -6.93
C LEU A 129 1.95 7.44 -8.30
N PRO A 130 2.49 7.97 -9.40
CA PRO A 130 2.29 7.40 -10.73
C PRO A 130 3.09 6.09 -10.89
N PRO A 131 2.65 5.16 -11.76
CA PRO A 131 3.40 3.94 -12.05
C PRO A 131 4.83 4.24 -12.53
N PRO A 132 5.82 3.41 -12.16
CA PRO A 132 7.17 3.52 -12.72
C PRO A 132 7.14 3.40 -14.24
N VAL A 133 7.98 4.20 -14.92
CA VAL A 133 8.14 4.10 -16.36
C VAL A 133 8.93 2.83 -16.66
N SER A 134 8.35 1.94 -17.47
CA SER A 134 9.06 0.78 -18.00
C SER A 134 9.55 1.09 -19.40
N GLU A 135 10.86 1.01 -19.63
CA GLU A 135 11.47 1.11 -20.96
C GLU A 135 11.29 -0.18 -21.78
N ASP A 136 10.84 -1.27 -21.14
CA ASP A 136 10.64 -2.56 -21.78
C ASP A 136 9.36 -2.53 -22.65
N LEU A 137 9.52 -2.53 -23.98
CA LEU A 137 8.42 -2.77 -24.90
C LEU A 137 7.85 -4.16 -24.65
N LEU A 138 6.60 -4.22 -24.19
CA LEU A 138 5.86 -5.46 -24.06
C LEU A 138 5.05 -5.68 -25.33
N GLU A 139 5.51 -6.62 -26.14
CA GLU A 139 4.82 -7.02 -27.35
C GLU A 139 3.91 -8.23 -27.11
N GLY A 140 2.74 -8.20 -27.75
CA GLY A 140 1.84 -9.33 -27.83
C GLY A 140 0.60 -9.26 -26.93
N PRO A 141 -0.45 -10.00 -27.29
CA PRO A 141 -1.73 -9.97 -26.58
C PRO A 141 -1.61 -10.60 -25.18
N HIS A 142 -2.37 -10.07 -24.23
CA HIS A 142 -2.52 -10.67 -22.91
C HIS A 142 -3.22 -12.04 -23.00
N LYS A 143 -2.50 -13.11 -22.65
CA LYS A 143 -3.02 -14.48 -22.61
C LYS A 143 -3.84 -14.73 -21.35
N SER A 144 -5.11 -14.34 -21.39
CA SER A 144 -6.03 -14.37 -20.23
C SER A 144 -6.18 -15.78 -19.64
N GLU A 145 -6.12 -16.82 -20.47
CA GLU A 145 -6.19 -18.23 -20.05
C GLU A 145 -5.02 -18.66 -19.15
N ASN A 146 -3.88 -17.99 -19.28
CA ASN A 146 -2.67 -18.23 -18.49
C ASN A 146 -2.57 -17.32 -17.27
N CYS A 147 -3.43 -16.31 -17.14
CA CYS A 147 -3.39 -15.35 -16.06
C CYS A 147 -4.28 -15.80 -14.88
N GLU A 148 -3.71 -15.91 -13.68
CA GLU A 148 -4.48 -16.26 -12.48
C GLU A 148 -5.50 -15.18 -12.13
N ALA A 149 -5.09 -13.91 -12.22
CA ALA A 149 -5.97 -12.77 -11.95
C ALA A 149 -7.20 -12.74 -12.88
N CYS A 150 -7.05 -13.10 -14.16
CA CYS A 150 -8.17 -13.25 -15.09
C CYS A 150 -9.18 -14.30 -14.62
N LYS A 151 -8.71 -15.45 -14.11
CA LYS A 151 -9.62 -16.50 -13.61
C LYS A 151 -10.42 -16.06 -12.40
N HIS A 152 -9.88 -15.14 -11.61
CA HIS A 152 -10.55 -14.54 -10.47
C HIS A 152 -11.31 -13.24 -10.82
N GLY A 153 -11.32 -12.81 -12.09
CA GLY A 153 -12.07 -11.64 -12.54
C GLY A 153 -11.40 -10.29 -12.27
N PHE A 154 -10.12 -10.25 -11.87
CA PHE A 154 -9.42 -9.02 -11.53
C PHE A 154 -8.83 -8.27 -12.73
N CYS A 155 -8.62 -8.94 -13.87
CA CYS A 155 -8.17 -8.26 -15.09
C CYS A 155 -9.34 -7.62 -15.84
N LEU A 156 -9.16 -6.39 -16.34
CA LEU A 156 -10.17 -5.72 -17.16
C LEU A 156 -10.36 -6.45 -18.49
N ARG A 157 -11.62 -6.65 -18.91
CA ARG A 157 -11.95 -7.17 -20.24
C ARG A 157 -11.65 -6.09 -21.29
N GLY A 158 -10.44 -6.13 -21.86
CA GLY A 158 -10.12 -5.52 -23.14
C GLY A 158 -9.71 -4.04 -23.15
N GLY A 159 -8.56 -3.77 -23.75
CA GLY A 159 -8.38 -2.64 -24.68
C GLY A 159 -7.94 -1.28 -24.13
N THR A 160 -8.11 -0.95 -22.84
CA THR A 160 -7.64 0.35 -22.35
C THR A 160 -6.13 0.33 -22.09
N PRO A 161 -5.33 1.20 -22.75
CA PRO A 161 -3.90 1.31 -22.47
C PRO A 161 -3.67 1.68 -20.99
N PRO A 162 -2.52 1.28 -20.41
CA PRO A 162 -2.24 1.38 -18.97
C PRO A 162 -2.55 2.77 -18.37
N PHE A 163 -2.42 3.83 -19.16
CA PHE A 163 -2.66 5.21 -18.73
C PHE A 163 -4.12 5.56 -18.41
N LEU A 164 -5.11 4.81 -18.88
CA LEU A 164 -6.54 5.18 -18.73
C LEU A 164 -7.37 4.19 -17.90
N ALA A 165 -6.79 3.07 -17.49
CA ALA A 165 -7.49 1.97 -16.83
C ALA A 165 -7.35 1.95 -15.28
N HIS A 166 -7.06 3.10 -14.67
CA HIS A 166 -6.83 3.21 -13.23
C HIS A 166 -8.12 3.45 -12.44
N SER A 167 -9.02 2.46 -12.50
CA SER A 167 -10.09 2.34 -11.51
C SER A 167 -9.47 1.84 -10.20
N PHE A 168 -9.00 2.77 -9.38
CA PHE A 168 -8.55 2.54 -8.00
C PHE A 168 -9.74 2.16 -7.12
N GLN A 169 -10.23 0.93 -7.25
CA GLN A 169 -11.44 0.53 -6.56
C GLN A 169 -11.12 0.01 -5.16
N TRP A 170 -11.69 0.70 -4.17
CA TRP A 170 -11.73 0.27 -2.78
C TRP A 170 -13.15 -0.23 -2.52
N GLU A 171 -13.32 -1.54 -2.34
CA GLU A 171 -14.63 -2.15 -2.15
C GLU A 171 -14.79 -2.67 -0.71
N LYS A 172 -15.97 -2.43 -0.12
CA LYS A 172 -16.38 -3.08 1.14
C LYS A 172 -16.86 -4.50 0.82
N SER A 173 -16.43 -5.49 1.60
CA SER A 173 -17.04 -6.82 1.57
C SER A 173 -18.52 -6.75 1.98
N VAL A 174 -19.38 -7.55 1.33
CA VAL A 174 -20.86 -7.47 1.45
C VAL A 174 -21.34 -7.92 2.85
N GLY A 175 -22.24 -7.13 3.46
CA GLY A 175 -22.98 -7.46 4.70
C GLY A 175 -22.58 -6.60 5.92
N GLU A 176 -23.33 -5.52 6.19
CA GLU A 176 -23.07 -4.54 7.27
C GLU A 176 -24.16 -4.63 8.36
N PRO A 177 -23.81 -4.44 9.65
CA PRO A 177 -24.39 -3.33 10.42
C PRO A 177 -23.32 -2.33 10.86
N SER A 178 -23.69 -1.06 10.77
CA SER A 178 -22.87 0.10 11.08
C SER A 178 -22.75 0.34 12.58
N SER A 179 -21.64 -0.08 13.20
CA SER A 179 -21.01 0.63 14.33
C SER A 179 -19.82 -0.15 14.91
N LEU A 180 -18.60 0.21 14.52
CA LEU A 180 -17.43 0.02 15.38
C LEU A 180 -16.88 1.41 15.68
N THR A 181 -17.50 2.09 16.64
CA THR A 181 -16.92 3.31 17.21
C THR A 181 -15.92 2.92 18.29
N CYS A 182 -14.64 2.78 17.93
CA CYS A 182 -13.59 3.04 18.90
C CYS A 182 -13.61 4.54 19.22
N PRO A 183 -13.41 4.96 20.49
CA PRO A 183 -13.18 6.37 20.80
C PRO A 183 -11.97 6.85 19.98
N ILE A 184 -12.18 7.87 19.14
CA ILE A 184 -11.09 8.53 18.41
C ILE A 184 -10.13 9.07 19.47
N LYS A 185 -8.99 8.39 19.69
CA LYS A 185 -7.85 9.01 20.35
C LYS A 185 -7.33 10.04 19.38
N ARG A 186 -7.82 11.28 19.48
CA ARG A 186 -7.16 12.42 18.86
C ARG A 186 -5.72 12.38 19.37
N GLY A 187 -4.75 12.22 18.48
CA GLY A 187 -3.36 12.53 18.80
C GLY A 187 -3.28 13.93 19.42
N PRO A 188 -2.21 14.25 20.17
CA PRO A 188 -2.11 15.52 20.87
C PRO A 188 -2.38 16.65 19.88
N ASN A 189 -3.42 17.43 20.20
CA ASN A 189 -3.90 18.52 19.36
C ASN A 189 -2.71 19.46 19.11
N ARG A 190 -2.54 19.91 17.86
CA ARG A 190 -1.44 20.81 17.45
C ARG A 190 -1.42 22.15 18.25
N GLU A 191 -2.46 22.40 19.04
CA GLU A 191 -2.58 23.53 19.97
C GLU A 191 -1.69 23.42 21.22
N SER A 192 -1.25 22.22 21.62
CA SER A 192 -0.34 22.05 22.78
C SER A 192 1.10 22.51 22.48
N PHE A 193 1.51 22.57 21.22
CA PHE A 193 2.83 23.10 20.85
C PHE A 193 2.93 24.62 20.98
N GLY A 194 1.81 25.35 20.92
CA GLY A 194 1.78 26.81 21.06
C GLY A 194 2.05 27.28 22.49
N GLU A 195 1.42 26.64 23.47
CA GLU A 195 1.57 27.02 24.89
C GLU A 195 2.97 26.69 25.43
N VAL A 196 3.53 25.53 25.04
CA VAL A 196 4.86 25.12 25.48
C VAL A 196 5.94 26.03 24.86
N ALA A 197 5.80 26.42 23.58
CA ALA A 197 6.70 27.37 22.94
C ALA A 197 6.61 28.78 23.57
N CYS A 198 5.42 29.25 23.92
CA CYS A 198 5.24 30.52 24.63
C CYS A 198 5.92 30.52 26.01
N CYS A 199 5.83 29.44 26.77
CA CYS A 199 6.52 29.32 28.06
C CYS A 199 8.06 29.39 27.90
N PHE A 200 8.64 28.70 26.91
CA PHE A 200 10.09 28.78 26.67
C PHE A 200 10.56 30.18 26.24
N ILE A 201 9.78 30.87 25.41
CA ILE A 201 10.09 32.25 25.00
C ILE A 201 10.00 33.19 26.20
N LEU A 202 8.96 33.09 27.03
CA LEU A 202 8.82 33.95 28.23
C LEU A 202 9.93 33.71 29.24
N VAL A 203 10.29 32.44 29.51
CA VAL A 203 11.38 32.11 30.43
C VAL A 203 12.72 32.61 29.91
N SER A 204 13.01 32.44 28.61
CA SER A 204 14.25 32.96 28.01
C SER A 204 14.33 34.49 28.03
N MET A 205 13.22 35.20 27.77
CA MET A 205 13.18 36.66 27.85
C MET A 205 13.40 37.16 29.29
N VAL A 206 12.78 36.53 30.29
CA VAL A 206 12.98 36.91 31.70
C VAL A 206 14.43 36.66 32.13
N MET A 207 15.02 35.51 31.76
CA MET A 207 16.41 35.22 32.05
C MET A 207 17.36 36.21 31.38
N PHE A 208 17.09 36.60 30.13
CA PHE A 208 17.90 37.58 29.42
C PHE A 208 17.81 38.97 30.06
N LEU A 209 16.62 39.42 30.49
CA LEU A 209 16.44 40.68 31.20
C LEU A 209 17.14 40.69 32.57
N LEU A 210 17.10 39.56 33.29
CA LEU A 210 17.84 39.40 34.55
C LEU A 210 19.35 39.48 34.32
N LEU A 211 19.88 38.83 33.28
CA LEU A 211 21.30 38.90 32.93
C LEU A 211 21.72 40.34 32.57
N LEU A 212 20.91 41.06 31.80
CA LEU A 212 21.17 42.47 31.48
C LEU A 212 21.11 43.39 32.72
N SER A 213 20.27 43.05 33.71
CA SER A 213 20.19 43.81 34.97
C SER A 213 21.38 43.56 35.90
N ILE A 214 22.00 42.38 35.80
CA ILE A 214 23.22 42.01 36.54
C ILE A 214 24.45 42.63 35.88
N SER A 215 24.51 42.67 34.54
CA SER A 215 25.62 43.30 33.80
C SER A 215 25.61 44.84 33.79
N ARG A 216 24.60 45.48 34.39
CA ARG A 216 24.49 46.95 34.53
C ARG A 216 24.79 47.45 35.95
N LYS A 217 25.27 46.59 36.85
CA LYS A 217 25.77 46.96 38.17
C LYS A 217 27.29 46.89 38.24
#